data_AF-A0A8S3IUB2-F1
#
_entry.id   AF-A0A8S3IUB2-F1
#
_cell.length_a   1.000
_cell.length_b   1.000
_cell.length_c   1.000
_cell.angle_alpha   90.00
_cell.angle_beta   90.00
_cell.angle_gamma   90.00
#
_symmetry.space_group_name_H-M   'P 1'
#
loop_
_entity.id
_entity.type
_entity.pdbx_description
1 polymer ?
#
loop_
_entity_poly.entity_id
_entity_poly.type
_entity_poly.pdbx_seq_one_letter_code
_entity_poly.pdbx_strand_id
1 'polypeptide(L)'
;IHRLLTSDFLRLQSLTTTSCDPDLIDLLHDYGNEYSNKLLENHSLGILKPTYASTQIEREQYIRKKYLDKMYIQPLQFNKKNLTQEQLDVLLYENVETSDCGKTLHLLMLGANPNFSQKMFAAADHAKRHQQIRQMKLILANG
;
A
#
# COMPACT_ATOMS: atom_id res chain seq x y z
N ILE A 1 19.31 1.62 -3.29
CA ILE A 1 18.76 0.93 -2.10
C ILE A 1 17.41 0.29 -2.44
N HIS A 2 16.33 1.06 -2.67
CA HIS A 2 15.03 0.50 -3.08
C HIS A 2 15.11 -0.50 -4.25
N ARG A 3 15.72 -0.12 -5.38
CA ARG A 3 15.84 -1.02 -6.55
C ARG A 3 16.53 -2.36 -6.23
N LEU A 4 17.45 -2.37 -5.27
CA LEU A 4 18.22 -3.56 -4.88
C LEU A 4 17.49 -4.41 -3.85
N LEU A 5 16.77 -3.79 -2.91
CA LEU A 5 16.14 -4.47 -1.77
C LEU A 5 14.67 -4.84 -2.01
N THR A 6 14.05 -4.18 -2.97
CA THR A 6 12.59 -4.20 -3.12
C THR A 6 12.14 -4.53 -4.52
N SER A 7 13.04 -4.99 -5.40
CA SER A 7 12.72 -5.34 -6.79
C SER A 7 11.55 -6.31 -6.92
N ASP A 8 11.42 -7.21 -5.95
CA ASP A 8 10.46 -8.32 -6.00
C ASP A 8 9.04 -7.90 -5.59
N PHE A 9 8.87 -6.70 -5.02
CA PHE A 9 7.58 -6.24 -4.47
C PHE A 9 7.29 -4.74 -4.60
N LEU A 10 8.26 -3.89 -4.94
CA LEU A 10 8.05 -2.48 -5.28
C LEU A 10 8.41 -2.23 -6.75
N ARG A 11 7.42 -1.75 -7.51
CA ARG A 11 7.65 -1.22 -8.86
C ARG A 11 8.14 0.22 -8.76
N LEU A 12 9.32 0.50 -9.30
CA LEU A 12 9.89 1.84 -9.37
C LEU A 12 9.73 2.40 -10.79
N GLN A 13 9.09 3.56 -10.91
CA GLN A 13 8.93 4.26 -12.18
C GLN A 13 9.39 5.71 -12.02
N SER A 14 10.02 6.27 -13.06
CA SER A 14 10.32 7.70 -13.09
C SER A 14 9.06 8.48 -13.41
N LEU A 15 8.78 9.53 -12.65
CA LEU A 15 7.64 10.42 -12.89
C LEU A 15 7.78 11.24 -14.17
N THR A 16 8.99 11.33 -14.74
CA THR A 16 9.25 12.05 -15.99
C THR A 16 8.99 11.23 -17.24
N THR A 17 8.66 9.94 -17.10
CA THR A 17 8.40 9.06 -18.25
C THR A 17 6.95 9.21 -18.70
N THR A 18 6.72 9.33 -20.01
CA THR A 18 5.38 9.52 -20.62
C THR A 18 4.44 8.31 -20.50
N SER A 19 4.83 7.25 -19.80
CA SER A 19 4.11 5.97 -19.71
C SER A 19 3.39 5.73 -18.38
N CYS A 20 3.36 6.71 -17.47
CA CYS A 20 2.62 6.57 -16.21
C CYS A 20 1.11 6.62 -16.44
N ASP A 21 0.38 5.69 -15.84
CA ASP A 21 -1.08 5.70 -15.87
C ASP A 21 -1.61 6.96 -15.14
N PRO A 22 -2.41 7.82 -15.80
CA PRO A 22 -2.92 9.05 -15.18
C PRO A 22 -3.68 8.82 -13.87
N ASP A 23 -4.47 7.75 -13.77
CA ASP A 23 -5.24 7.46 -12.55
C ASP A 23 -4.33 7.11 -11.36
N LEU A 24 -3.18 6.47 -11.64
CA LEU A 24 -2.16 6.17 -10.63
C LEU A 24 -1.36 7.43 -10.26
N ILE A 25 -1.12 8.34 -11.20
CA ILE A 25 -0.53 9.66 -10.92
C ILE A 25 -1.45 10.48 -10.01
N ASP A 26 -2.75 10.51 -10.27
CA ASP A 26 -3.71 11.20 -9.42
C ASP A 26 -3.77 10.58 -8.02
N LEU A 27 -3.68 9.24 -7.92
CA LEU A 27 -3.54 8.56 -6.63
C LEU A 27 -2.25 8.93 -5.89
N LEU A 28 -1.13 9.15 -6.60
CA LEU A 28 0.10 9.64 -5.98
C LEU A 28 -0.03 11.09 -5.49
N HIS A 29 -0.82 11.92 -6.17
CA HIS A 29 -1.14 13.27 -5.69
C HIS A 29 -2.01 13.22 -4.42
N ASP A 30 -3.04 12.39 -4.40
CA ASP A 30 -3.97 12.27 -3.26
C ASP A 30 -3.34 11.57 -2.04
N TYR A 31 -2.55 10.51 -2.27
CA TYR A 31 -2.05 9.60 -1.24
C TYR A 31 -0.52 9.47 -1.21
N GLY A 32 0.18 10.52 -1.64
CA GLY A 32 1.63 10.56 -1.72
C GLY A 32 2.36 10.44 -0.38
N ASN A 33 3.55 11.06 -0.30
CA ASN A 33 4.47 10.86 0.82
C ASN A 33 3.85 11.13 2.19
N GLU A 34 3.03 12.17 2.33
CA GLU A 34 2.44 12.51 3.64
C GLU A 34 1.49 11.40 4.13
N TYR A 35 0.54 10.98 3.29
CA TYR A 35 -0.41 9.92 3.63
C TYR A 35 0.30 8.60 3.87
N SER A 36 1.20 8.22 2.95
CA SER A 36 1.97 6.98 3.07
C SER A 36 2.87 6.97 4.31
N ASN A 37 3.47 8.09 4.70
CA ASN A 37 4.29 8.14 5.92
C ASN A 37 3.44 8.11 7.19
N LYS A 38 2.23 8.70 7.21
CA LYS A 38 1.30 8.54 8.34
C LYS A 38 1.00 7.06 8.60
N LEU A 39 0.85 6.27 7.54
CA LEU A 39 0.61 4.84 7.64
C LEU A 39 1.87 4.03 7.92
N LEU A 40 2.99 4.30 7.24
CA LEU A 40 4.20 3.46 7.22
C LEU A 40 5.36 3.98 8.08
N GLU A 41 5.20 5.09 8.80
CA GLU A 41 6.24 5.66 9.66
C GLU A 41 5.67 6.02 11.03
N ASN A 42 4.84 5.15 11.62
CA ASN A 42 4.34 5.39 12.97
C ASN A 42 5.53 5.51 13.96
N HIS A 43 5.75 6.73 14.44
CA HIS A 43 6.91 7.11 15.27
C HIS A 43 6.87 6.52 16.69
N SER A 44 5.82 5.78 17.04
CA SER A 44 5.65 5.15 18.37
C SER A 44 6.75 4.15 18.74
N LEU A 45 7.59 3.72 17.79
CA LEU A 45 8.65 2.74 18.01
C LEU A 45 10.04 3.34 18.30
N GLY A 46 10.18 4.68 18.34
CA GLY A 46 11.44 5.33 18.71
C GLY A 46 12.60 5.14 17.71
N ILE A 47 12.34 4.56 16.54
CA ILE A 47 13.34 4.36 15.49
C ILE A 47 13.48 5.64 14.68
N LEU A 48 14.69 6.20 14.65
CA LEU A 48 15.01 7.43 13.93
C LEU A 48 15.05 7.19 12.42
N LYS A 49 14.34 8.05 11.68
CA LYS A 49 14.45 8.10 10.22
C LYS A 49 15.87 8.53 9.84
N PRO A 50 16.54 7.82 8.91
CA PRO A 50 17.89 8.18 8.49
C PRO A 50 17.92 9.58 7.89
N THR A 51 19.02 10.29 8.11
CA THR A 51 19.25 11.65 7.61
C THR A 51 20.18 11.63 6.39
N TYR A 52 20.49 12.81 5.85
CA TYR A 52 21.49 12.95 4.79
C TYR A 52 22.91 12.51 5.23
N ALA A 53 23.21 12.58 6.53
CA ALA A 53 24.48 12.13 7.09
C ALA A 53 24.54 10.62 7.37
N SER A 54 23.40 9.93 7.39
CA SER A 54 23.34 8.50 7.67
C SER A 54 24.10 7.67 6.62
N THR A 55 24.71 6.60 7.09
CA THR A 55 25.45 5.65 6.27
C THR A 55 24.50 4.88 5.32
N GLN A 56 25.07 4.26 4.29
CA GLN A 56 24.33 3.37 3.39
C GLN A 56 23.62 2.25 4.15
N ILE A 57 24.29 1.65 5.14
CA ILE A 57 23.80 0.51 5.92
C ILE A 57 22.58 0.93 6.75
N GLU A 58 22.63 2.08 7.44
CA GLU A 58 21.51 2.59 8.23
C GLU A 58 20.27 2.85 7.36
N ARG A 59 20.46 3.43 6.17
CA ARG A 59 19.36 3.66 5.21
C ARG A 59 18.74 2.37 4.73
N GLU A 60 19.56 1.37 4.43
CA GLU A 60 19.12 0.05 4.03
C GLU A 60 18.31 -0.64 5.13
N GLN A 61 18.83 -0.67 6.36
CA GLN A 61 18.12 -1.26 7.50
C GLN A 61 16.75 -0.61 7.71
N TYR A 62 16.67 0.71 7.61
CA TYR A 62 15.39 1.44 7.71
C TYR A 62 14.42 1.05 6.59
N ILE A 63 14.90 0.98 5.33
CA ILE A 63 14.06 0.61 4.18
C ILE A 63 13.56 -0.84 4.31
N ARG A 64 14.39 -1.78 4.78
CA ARG A 64 13.95 -3.17 5.05
C ARG A 64 12.86 -3.18 6.12
N LYS A 65 13.07 -2.54 7.27
CA LYS A 65 12.05 -2.49 8.33
C LYS A 65 10.74 -1.85 7.88
N LYS A 66 10.83 -0.82 7.03
CA LYS A 66 9.66 -0.09 6.52
C LYS A 66 8.82 -0.90 5.54
N TYR A 67 9.44 -1.55 4.56
CA TYR A 67 8.70 -2.16 3.45
C TYR A 67 8.68 -3.70 3.48
N LEU A 68 9.71 -4.36 4.01
CA LEU A 68 9.76 -5.82 4.16
C LEU A 68 9.08 -6.25 5.46
N ASP A 69 9.57 -5.74 6.59
CA ASP A 69 9.09 -6.19 7.90
C ASP A 69 7.77 -5.53 8.28
N LYS A 70 7.33 -4.52 7.50
CA LYS A 70 6.11 -3.72 7.74
C LYS A 70 6.00 -3.24 9.20
N MET A 71 7.15 -2.97 9.82
CA MET A 71 7.27 -2.79 11.27
C MET A 71 6.53 -1.55 11.79
N TYR A 72 6.32 -0.57 10.90
CA TYR A 72 5.78 0.75 11.23
C TYR A 72 4.33 0.94 10.76
N ILE A 73 3.70 -0.08 10.18
CA ILE A 73 2.36 0.06 9.61
C ILE A 73 1.34 0.29 10.73
N GLN A 74 0.61 1.39 10.64
CA GLN A 74 -0.50 1.67 11.54
C GLN A 74 -1.57 0.58 11.36
N PRO A 75 -1.99 -0.14 12.43
CA PRO A 75 -3.08 -1.09 12.31
C PRO A 75 -4.37 -0.36 11.96
N LEU A 76 -5.26 -1.00 11.20
CA LEU A 76 -6.63 -0.53 11.09
C LEU A 76 -7.22 -0.45 12.51
N GLN A 77 -7.86 0.66 12.86
CA GLN A 77 -8.50 0.85 14.16
C GLN A 77 -9.78 0.01 14.32
N PHE A 78 -9.70 -1.28 14.03
CA PHE A 78 -10.77 -2.25 14.27
C PHE A 78 -10.49 -2.95 15.61
N ASN A 79 -11.19 -2.50 16.66
CA ASN A 79 -11.41 -3.24 17.92
C ASN A 79 -10.19 -3.92 18.58
N LYS A 80 -9.02 -3.26 18.60
CA LYS A 80 -7.82 -3.65 19.40
C LYS A 80 -7.28 -5.07 19.15
N LYS A 81 -7.78 -5.81 18.17
CA LYS A 81 -7.31 -7.15 17.79
C LYS A 81 -6.69 -7.08 16.40
N ASN A 82 -5.57 -7.78 16.23
CA ASN A 82 -4.98 -7.96 14.91
C ASN A 82 -5.97 -8.71 14.02
N LEU A 83 -6.28 -8.14 12.85
CA LEU A 83 -7.14 -8.76 11.85
C LEU A 83 -6.44 -9.99 11.28
N THR A 84 -7.21 -11.05 11.01
CA THR A 84 -6.69 -12.20 10.25
C THR A 84 -6.52 -11.82 8.77
N GLN A 85 -5.71 -12.58 8.04
CA GLN A 85 -5.54 -12.39 6.59
C GLN A 85 -6.90 -12.44 5.87
N GLU A 86 -7.73 -13.43 6.18
CA GLU A 86 -9.07 -13.58 5.59
C GLU A 86 -9.96 -12.35 5.86
N GLN A 87 -9.87 -11.76 7.06
CA GLN A 87 -10.62 -10.54 7.38
C GLN A 87 -10.13 -9.34 6.56
N LEU A 88 -8.82 -9.20 6.34
CA LEU A 88 -8.26 -8.15 5.50
C LEU A 88 -8.74 -8.30 4.04
N ASP A 89 -8.75 -9.53 3.54
CA ASP A 89 -9.16 -9.86 2.18
C ASP A 89 -10.65 -9.55 1.94
N VAL A 90 -11.52 -9.96 2.89
CA VAL A 90 -12.95 -9.64 2.85
C VAL A 90 -13.17 -8.13 2.97
N LEU A 91 -12.47 -7.44 3.87
CA LEU A 91 -12.57 -5.99 4.00
C LEU A 91 -12.14 -5.27 2.72
N LEU A 92 -11.11 -5.75 2.02
CA LEU A 92 -10.72 -5.23 0.71
C LEU A 92 -11.84 -5.44 -0.30
N TYR A 93 -12.40 -6.65 -0.36
CA TYR A 93 -13.48 -7.00 -1.29
C TYR A 93 -14.76 -6.16 -1.05
N GLU A 94 -15.08 -5.84 0.20
CA GLU A 94 -16.23 -4.99 0.55
C GLU A 94 -15.92 -3.50 0.34
N ASN A 95 -14.68 -3.06 0.57
CA ASN A 95 -14.31 -1.65 0.47
C ASN A 95 -14.43 -1.12 -0.97
N VAL A 96 -14.34 -1.96 -1.99
CA VAL A 96 -14.51 -1.54 -3.40
C VAL A 96 -15.95 -1.19 -3.76
N GLU A 97 -16.93 -1.51 -2.90
CA GLU A 97 -18.29 -0.98 -3.05
C GLU A 97 -18.35 0.52 -2.65
N THR A 98 -17.35 0.98 -1.89
CA THR A 98 -17.15 2.37 -1.51
C THR A 98 -16.10 3.02 -2.41
N SER A 99 -16.12 4.35 -2.54
CA SER A 99 -15.10 5.09 -3.31
C SER A 99 -13.82 5.41 -2.52
N ASP A 100 -13.59 4.77 -1.38
CA ASP A 100 -12.46 5.07 -0.49
C ASP A 100 -11.16 4.41 -0.97
N CYS A 101 -10.40 5.14 -1.78
CA CYS A 101 -9.09 4.69 -2.27
C CYS A 101 -8.03 4.61 -1.15
N GLY A 102 -8.14 5.47 -0.12
CA GLY A 102 -7.19 5.51 0.98
C GLY A 102 -7.27 4.24 1.83
N LYS A 103 -8.49 3.81 2.17
CA LYS A 103 -8.71 2.54 2.86
C LYS A 103 -8.29 1.33 2.03
N THR A 104 -8.53 1.35 0.72
CA THR A 104 -8.00 0.30 -0.20
C THR A 104 -6.48 0.25 -0.15
N LEU A 105 -5.79 1.40 -0.22
CA LEU A 105 -4.34 1.49 -0.09
C LEU A 105 -3.84 0.95 1.25
N HIS A 106 -4.52 1.31 2.35
CA HIS A 106 -4.18 0.86 3.69
C HIS A 106 -4.34 -0.65 3.86
N LEU A 107 -5.43 -1.23 3.33
CA LEU A 107 -5.67 -2.67 3.33
C LEU A 107 -4.58 -3.43 2.56
N LEU A 108 -4.20 -2.94 1.38
CA LEU A 108 -3.10 -3.51 0.59
C LEU A 108 -1.76 -3.42 1.33
N MET A 109 -1.47 -2.29 1.99
CA MET A 109 -0.28 -2.12 2.83
C MET A 109 -0.25 -3.13 3.99
N LEU A 110 -1.39 -3.38 4.64
CA LEU A 110 -1.52 -4.39 5.69
C LEU A 110 -1.40 -5.83 5.19
N GLY A 111 -1.42 -6.04 3.86
CA GLY A 111 -1.21 -7.33 3.23
C GLY A 111 -2.48 -8.00 2.73
N ALA A 112 -3.60 -7.29 2.60
CA ALA A 112 -4.78 -7.84 1.93
C ALA A 112 -4.41 -8.34 0.52
N ASN A 113 -4.91 -9.52 0.16
CA ASN A 113 -4.61 -10.16 -1.10
C ASN A 113 -5.38 -9.47 -2.24
N PRO A 114 -4.70 -8.78 -3.19
CA PRO A 114 -5.33 -8.09 -4.30
C PRO A 114 -6.04 -9.04 -5.28
N ASN A 115 -5.60 -10.31 -5.32
CA ASN A 115 -6.16 -11.37 -6.15
C ASN A 115 -7.26 -12.16 -5.41
N PHE A 116 -7.66 -11.73 -4.22
CA PHE A 116 -8.78 -12.33 -3.50
C PHE A 116 -10.06 -12.28 -4.34
N SER A 117 -10.81 -13.38 -4.29
CA SER A 117 -12.09 -13.49 -5.00
C SER A 117 -13.18 -13.97 -4.06
N GLN A 118 -14.35 -13.38 -4.23
CA GLN A 118 -15.55 -13.73 -3.48
C GLN A 118 -16.75 -13.62 -4.41
N LYS A 119 -17.79 -14.43 -4.17
CA LYS A 119 -19.06 -14.36 -4.94
C LYS A 119 -18.84 -14.35 -6.47
N MET A 120 -17.87 -15.14 -6.95
CA MET A 120 -17.48 -15.35 -8.36
C MET A 120 -16.57 -14.31 -9.02
N PHE A 121 -16.17 -13.22 -8.35
CA PHE A 121 -15.32 -12.18 -8.96
C PHE A 121 -14.06 -11.93 -8.13
N ALA A 122 -12.96 -11.59 -8.80
CA ALA A 122 -11.79 -11.04 -8.14
C ALA A 122 -12.09 -9.62 -7.64
N ALA A 123 -11.37 -9.14 -6.62
CA ALA A 123 -11.56 -7.80 -6.04
C ALA A 123 -11.46 -6.69 -7.11
N ALA A 124 -10.56 -6.82 -8.09
CA ALA A 124 -10.45 -5.88 -9.21
C ALA A 124 -11.69 -5.89 -10.12
N ASP A 125 -12.23 -7.06 -10.45
CA ASP A 125 -13.46 -7.18 -11.24
C ASP A 125 -14.68 -6.64 -10.49
N HIS A 126 -14.71 -6.84 -9.17
CA HIS A 126 -15.72 -6.27 -8.30
C HIS A 126 -15.67 -4.74 -8.31
N ALA A 127 -14.48 -4.15 -8.14
CA ALA A 127 -14.28 -2.69 -8.25
C ALA A 127 -14.74 -2.14 -9.61
N LYS A 128 -14.43 -2.84 -10.71
CA LYS A 128 -14.88 -2.47 -12.05
C LYS A 128 -16.41 -2.41 -12.18
N ARG A 129 -17.11 -3.39 -11.62
CA ARG A 129 -18.58 -3.45 -11.64
C ARG A 129 -19.22 -2.28 -10.88
N HIS A 130 -18.59 -1.85 -9.79
CA HIS A 130 -18.99 -0.68 -9.00
C HIS A 130 -18.46 0.66 -9.57
N GLN A 131 -17.89 0.66 -10.78
CA GLN A 131 -17.33 1.84 -11.46
C GLN A 131 -16.17 2.51 -10.68
N GLN A 132 -15.52 1.78 -9.77
CA GLN A 132 -14.39 2.27 -8.99
C GLN A 132 -13.06 2.05 -9.73
N ILE A 133 -12.86 2.77 -10.84
CA ILE A 133 -11.71 2.58 -11.74
C ILE A 133 -10.36 2.81 -11.03
N ARG A 134 -10.26 3.84 -10.18
CA ARG A 134 -9.03 4.14 -9.42
C ARG A 134 -8.66 3.01 -8.47
N GLN A 135 -9.63 2.47 -7.73
CA GLN A 135 -9.42 1.32 -6.85
C GLN A 135 -9.08 0.05 -7.63
N MET A 136 -9.76 -0.22 -8.75
CA MET A 136 -9.44 -1.34 -9.63
C MET A 136 -7.98 -1.27 -10.09
N LYS A 137 -7.53 -0.11 -10.61
CA LYS A 137 -6.15 0.08 -11.04
C LYS A 137 -5.16 -0.05 -9.89
N LEU A 138 -5.50 0.45 -8.71
CA LEU A 138 -4.68 0.30 -7.51
C LEU A 138 -4.52 -1.18 -7.11
N ILE A 139 -5.60 -1.96 -7.14
CA ILE A 139 -5.58 -3.40 -6.83
C ILE A 139 -4.72 -4.14 -7.86
N LEU A 140 -4.94 -3.88 -9.16
CA LEU A 140 -4.14 -4.49 -10.24
C LEU A 140 -2.65 -4.11 -10.18
N ALA A 141 -2.33 -2.91 -9.70
CA ALA A 141 -0.94 -2.47 -9.52
C ALA A 141 -0.24 -3.19 -8.34
N ASN A 142 -0.99 -3.83 -7.44
CA ASN A 142 -0.46 -4.54 -6.28
C ASN A 142 -0.58 -6.08 -6.38
N GLY A 143 -1.31 -6.59 -7.39
CA GLY A 143 -1.51 -8.02 -7.64
C GLY A 143 -0.70 -8.60 -8.79
#